data_AF-A0A928GE52-F1
#
_entry.id   AF-A0A928GE52-F1
#
_cell.length_a   1.000
_cell.length_b   1.000
_cell.length_c   1.000
_cell.angle_alpha   90.00
_cell.angle_beta   90.00
_cell.angle_gamma   90.00
#
_symmetry.space_group_name_H-M   'P 1'
#
loop_
_entity.id
_entity.type
_entity.pdbx_description
1 polymer ?
#
loop_
_entity_poly.entity_id
_entity_poly.type
_entity_poly.pdbx_seq_one_letter_code
_entity_poly.pdbx_strand_id
1 'polypeptide(L)'
;MSFRKAIREWMLPIAMLTGASVYLLYHFLPEPVHRLGPLLEEVVSFVQPLLIFMMLFLTFCRIEPRELRPHRWHWWLLLIQGGLFSLLGLGIVAILGWTSLERGTWMLLVESAMLCLICPTATAAAVVVRKLGGYVAGVTSYTILINILTAILIPLIVPLVHPFSGMNFWAAFNMIVAKVFPLLIMPCLAAWLVRYLAPRLHRRLVKNPDLPFYIWSVALTLAIAVSVRYVVSSSLNAWTLAAMAAVSLLCCAIQFACGKAVGGHYSPQKSITAGQALGQKNTVFIIWVGYTFMTPASAIVGGLYSIWHNIYNSWQLHRSAKM
;
A
#
# COMPACT_ATOMS: atom_id res chain seq x y z
N MET A 1 -28.39 -16.26 2.26
CA MET A 1 -27.14 -15.76 1.64
C MET A 1 -26.16 -16.92 1.55
N SER A 2 -25.56 -17.23 0.38
CA SER A 2 -24.60 -18.35 0.29
C SER A 2 -23.37 -18.08 1.17
N PHE A 3 -22.87 -19.08 1.91
CA PHE A 3 -21.69 -18.97 2.78
C PHE A 3 -20.47 -18.32 2.07
N ARG A 4 -20.27 -18.64 0.78
CA ARG A 4 -19.19 -18.05 -0.05
C ARG A 4 -19.39 -16.56 -0.33
N LYS A 5 -20.62 -16.06 -0.33
CA LYS A 5 -20.95 -14.65 -0.51
C LYS A 5 -20.72 -13.88 0.79
N ALA A 6 -21.11 -14.45 1.92
CA ALA A 6 -20.85 -13.88 3.25
C ALA A 6 -19.36 -13.71 3.54
N ILE A 7 -18.52 -14.73 3.25
CA ILE A 7 -17.07 -14.62 3.42
C ILE A 7 -16.49 -13.48 2.59
N ARG A 8 -16.94 -13.30 1.34
CA ARG A 8 -16.43 -12.23 0.47
C ARG A 8 -16.80 -10.84 0.96
N GLU A 9 -17.99 -10.67 1.52
CA GLU A 9 -18.47 -9.38 2.03
C GLU A 9 -17.78 -8.99 3.34
N TRP A 10 -17.54 -9.96 4.23
CA TRP A 10 -16.92 -9.72 5.54
C TRP A 10 -15.40 -9.96 5.57
N MET A 11 -14.77 -10.24 4.43
CA MET A 11 -13.37 -10.66 4.43
C MET A 11 -12.41 -9.61 4.99
N LEU A 12 -12.65 -8.33 4.71
CA LEU A 12 -11.84 -7.23 5.25
C LEU A 12 -11.87 -7.20 6.78
N PRO A 13 -13.05 -7.03 7.44
CA PRO A 13 -13.10 -7.00 8.90
C PRO A 13 -12.64 -8.32 9.52
N ILE A 14 -12.92 -9.47 8.88
CA ILE A 14 -12.40 -10.77 9.33
C ILE A 14 -10.86 -10.76 9.31
N ALA A 15 -10.24 -10.40 8.20
CA ALA A 15 -8.77 -10.40 8.08
C ALA A 15 -8.11 -9.47 9.12
N MET A 16 -8.70 -8.30 9.35
CA MET A 16 -8.22 -7.35 10.36
C MET A 16 -8.37 -7.88 11.79
N LEU A 17 -9.55 -8.38 12.14
CA LEU A 17 -9.81 -8.96 13.47
C LEU A 17 -8.91 -10.18 13.71
N THR A 18 -8.80 -11.08 12.73
CA THR A 18 -7.90 -12.22 12.82
C THR A 18 -6.45 -11.77 13.02
N GLY A 19 -5.97 -10.76 12.30
CA GLY A 19 -4.60 -10.25 12.46
C GLY A 19 -4.36 -9.69 13.86
N ALA A 20 -5.29 -8.89 14.37
CA ALA A 20 -5.21 -8.34 15.73
C ALA A 20 -5.27 -9.45 16.79
N SER A 21 -6.21 -10.38 16.67
CA SER A 21 -6.35 -11.52 17.58
C SER A 21 -5.12 -12.42 17.57
N VAL A 22 -4.53 -12.72 16.41
CA VAL A 22 -3.32 -13.56 16.32
C VAL A 22 -2.18 -12.96 17.12
N TYR A 23 -1.93 -11.65 16.97
CA TYR A 23 -0.88 -11.00 17.75
C TYR A 23 -1.23 -10.94 19.25
N LEU A 24 -2.45 -10.55 19.60
CA LEU A 24 -2.85 -10.45 21.01
C LEU A 24 -2.80 -11.82 21.71
N LEU A 25 -3.23 -12.88 21.05
CA LEU A 25 -3.09 -14.25 21.56
C LEU A 25 -1.61 -14.59 21.80
N TYR A 26 -0.73 -14.32 20.83
CA TYR A 26 0.71 -14.51 21.00
C TYR A 26 1.26 -13.72 22.19
N HIS A 27 0.84 -12.46 22.36
CA HIS A 27 1.27 -11.59 23.45
C HIS A 27 0.87 -12.11 24.84
N PHE A 28 -0.29 -12.77 24.97
CA PHE A 28 -0.75 -13.35 26.24
C PHE A 28 -0.27 -14.78 26.48
N LEU A 29 0.51 -15.39 25.56
CA LEU A 29 1.06 -16.73 25.76
C LEU A 29 2.28 -16.73 26.70
N PRO A 30 2.58 -17.85 27.38
CA PRO A 30 3.72 -17.94 28.29
C PRO A 30 5.08 -17.72 27.59
N GLU A 31 6.08 -17.28 28.37
CA GLU A 31 7.48 -16.98 27.95
C GLU A 31 8.15 -18.01 27.01
N PRO A 32 7.95 -19.34 27.11
CA PRO A 32 8.57 -20.29 26.18
C PRO A 32 8.20 -20.02 24.72
N VAL A 33 7.00 -19.50 24.46
CA VAL A 33 6.50 -19.20 23.12
C VAL A 33 7.11 -17.89 22.59
N HIS A 34 7.44 -16.95 23.47
CA HIS A 34 8.06 -15.67 23.10
C HIS A 34 9.46 -15.83 22.48
N ARG A 35 10.13 -16.97 22.75
CA ARG A 35 11.38 -17.36 22.08
C ARG A 35 11.22 -17.55 20.57
N LEU A 36 9.99 -17.76 20.08
CA LEU A 36 9.71 -17.83 18.65
C LEU A 36 9.66 -16.45 17.99
N GLY A 37 9.63 -15.34 18.76
CA GLY A 37 9.52 -13.98 18.25
C GLY A 37 10.50 -13.64 17.11
N PRO A 38 11.82 -13.83 17.30
CA PRO A 38 12.80 -13.56 16.25
C PRO A 38 12.58 -14.39 14.98
N LEU A 39 12.21 -15.67 15.12
CA LEU A 39 11.89 -16.54 13.99
C LEU A 39 10.62 -16.05 13.25
N LEU A 40 9.59 -15.66 14.00
CA LEU A 40 8.35 -15.13 13.43
C LEU A 40 8.60 -13.82 12.68
N GLU A 41 9.46 -12.95 13.20
CA GLU A 41 9.90 -11.72 12.52
C GLU A 41 10.61 -12.01 11.21
N GLU A 42 11.53 -12.98 11.21
CA GLU A 42 12.24 -13.40 10.01
C GLU A 42 11.26 -13.94 8.97
N VAL A 43 10.34 -14.80 9.37
CA VAL A 43 9.27 -15.33 8.51
C VAL A 43 8.41 -14.20 7.94
N VAL A 44 7.95 -13.26 8.76
CA VAL A 44 7.16 -12.10 8.32
C VAL A 44 7.94 -11.27 7.28
N SER A 45 9.23 -11.02 7.54
CA SER A 45 10.09 -10.21 6.67
C SER A 45 10.25 -10.79 5.26
N PHE A 46 10.12 -12.11 5.13
CA PHE A 46 10.15 -12.82 3.84
C PHE A 46 8.76 -13.01 3.23
N VAL A 47 7.79 -13.45 4.03
CA VAL A 47 6.44 -13.80 3.56
C VAL A 47 5.66 -12.57 3.12
N GLN A 48 5.78 -11.43 3.81
CA GLN A 48 5.01 -10.24 3.46
C GLN A 48 5.36 -9.69 2.05
N PRO A 49 6.64 -9.51 1.68
CA PRO A 49 7.02 -9.21 0.30
C PRO A 49 6.55 -10.24 -0.72
N LEU A 50 6.65 -11.54 -0.40
CA LEU A 50 6.21 -12.60 -1.29
C LEU A 50 4.71 -12.50 -1.59
N LEU A 51 3.89 -12.25 -0.57
CA LEU A 51 2.44 -12.07 -0.73
C LEU A 51 2.14 -10.84 -1.60
N ILE A 52 2.82 -9.71 -1.38
CA ILE A 52 2.69 -8.50 -2.22
C ILE A 52 3.07 -8.81 -3.68
N PHE A 53 4.20 -9.49 -3.90
CA PHE A 53 4.66 -9.91 -5.22
C PHE A 53 3.59 -10.76 -5.92
N MET A 54 3.07 -11.78 -5.24
CA MET A 54 2.06 -12.69 -5.80
C MET A 54 0.76 -11.97 -6.14
N MET A 55 0.30 -11.05 -5.29
CA MET A 55 -0.88 -10.23 -5.57
C MET A 55 -0.72 -9.37 -6.82
N LEU A 56 0.40 -8.65 -6.93
CA LEU A 56 0.71 -7.81 -8.09
C LEU A 56 0.85 -8.67 -9.35
N PHE A 57 1.58 -9.78 -9.27
CA PHE A 57 1.81 -10.72 -10.38
C PHE A 57 0.50 -11.27 -10.94
N LEU A 58 -0.39 -11.78 -10.07
CA LEU A 58 -1.69 -12.30 -10.50
C LEU A 58 -2.61 -11.21 -11.04
N THR A 59 -2.49 -9.99 -10.52
CA THR A 59 -3.22 -8.83 -11.04
C THR A 59 -2.77 -8.52 -12.47
N PHE A 60 -1.45 -8.37 -12.69
CA PHE A 60 -0.88 -8.11 -14.01
C PHE A 60 -1.10 -9.25 -15.01
N CYS A 61 -1.18 -10.50 -14.54
CA CYS A 61 -1.54 -11.64 -15.40
C CYS A 61 -2.89 -11.45 -16.11
N ARG A 62 -3.84 -10.72 -15.50
CA ARG A 62 -5.18 -10.51 -16.09
C ARG A 62 -5.26 -9.36 -17.07
N ILE A 63 -4.22 -8.56 -17.14
CA ILE A 63 -4.19 -7.32 -17.90
C ILE A 63 -3.50 -7.58 -19.23
N GLU A 64 -4.13 -7.16 -20.32
CA GLU A 64 -3.51 -7.25 -21.64
C GLU A 64 -2.58 -6.06 -21.86
N PRO A 65 -1.30 -6.28 -22.22
CA PRO A 65 -0.35 -5.19 -22.43
C PRO A 65 -0.80 -4.18 -23.49
N ARG A 66 -1.59 -4.61 -24.49
CA ARG A 66 -2.11 -3.77 -25.57
C ARG A 66 -3.12 -2.72 -25.10
N GLU A 67 -3.76 -2.95 -23.95
CA GLU A 67 -4.73 -2.03 -23.34
C GLU A 67 -4.05 -0.94 -22.49
N LEU A 68 -2.74 -1.08 -22.23
CA LEU A 68 -1.97 -0.14 -21.41
C LEU A 68 -1.62 1.09 -22.24
N ARG A 69 -2.40 2.15 -22.07
CA ARG A 69 -2.15 3.44 -22.72
C ARG A 69 -2.03 4.54 -21.66
N PRO A 70 -0.85 5.17 -21.52
CA PRO A 70 -0.71 6.36 -20.69
C PRO A 70 -1.64 7.46 -21.18
N HIS A 71 -2.26 8.17 -20.25
CA HIS A 71 -3.14 9.31 -20.51
C HIS A 71 -2.62 10.54 -19.77
N ARG A 72 -2.97 11.74 -20.24
CA ARG A 72 -2.53 13.01 -19.63
C ARG A 72 -2.84 13.11 -18.13
N TRP A 73 -3.99 12.61 -17.69
CA TRP A 73 -4.37 12.63 -16.28
C TRP A 73 -3.47 11.76 -15.40
N HIS A 74 -2.84 10.70 -15.95
CA HIS A 74 -1.89 9.88 -15.18
C HIS A 74 -0.71 10.72 -14.69
N TRP A 75 -0.15 11.57 -15.56
CA TRP A 75 1.00 12.41 -15.21
C TRP A 75 0.68 13.41 -14.10
N TRP A 76 -0.52 13.99 -14.08
CA TRP A 76 -0.97 14.84 -12.99
C TRP A 76 -1.06 14.09 -11.66
N LEU A 77 -1.59 12.86 -11.67
CA LEU A 77 -1.64 12.06 -10.45
C LEU A 77 -0.25 11.66 -9.96
N LEU A 78 0.66 11.28 -10.86
CA LEU A 78 2.07 10.99 -10.54
C LEU A 78 2.76 12.22 -9.95
N LEU A 79 2.53 13.40 -10.53
CA LEU A 79 3.09 14.66 -10.06
C LEU A 79 2.57 15.01 -8.66
N ILE A 80 1.27 14.88 -8.41
CA ILE A 80 0.69 15.11 -7.07
C ILE A 80 1.33 14.14 -6.07
N GLN A 81 1.37 12.86 -6.41
CA GLN A 81 1.77 11.82 -5.50
C GLN A 81 3.27 11.83 -5.20
N GLY A 82 4.10 11.83 -6.24
CA GLY A 82 5.55 11.89 -6.13
C GLY A 82 6.05 13.25 -5.67
N GLY A 83 5.40 14.32 -6.13
CA GLY A 83 5.71 15.69 -5.73
C GLY A 83 5.48 15.91 -4.24
N LEU A 84 4.28 15.59 -3.72
CA LEU A 84 4.00 15.73 -2.29
C LEU A 84 4.93 14.85 -1.43
N PHE A 85 5.19 13.61 -1.84
CA PHE A 85 6.15 12.75 -1.14
C PHE A 85 7.56 13.36 -1.08
N SER A 86 8.06 13.83 -2.22
CA SER A 86 9.41 14.41 -2.33
C SER A 86 9.50 15.73 -1.56
N LEU A 87 8.47 16.57 -1.64
CA LEU A 87 8.41 17.84 -0.91
C LEU A 87 8.43 17.62 0.60
N LEU A 88 7.65 16.66 1.12
CA LEU A 88 7.67 16.34 2.54
C LEU A 88 9.02 15.75 2.98
N GLY A 89 9.59 14.84 2.20
CA GLY A 89 10.89 14.24 2.52
C GLY A 89 12.04 15.25 2.52
N LEU A 90 12.14 16.06 1.47
CA LEU A 90 13.12 17.14 1.40
C LEU A 90 12.88 18.22 2.46
N GLY A 91 11.61 18.46 2.82
CA GLY A 91 11.24 19.33 3.94
C GLY A 91 11.80 18.83 5.27
N ILE A 92 11.72 17.52 5.57
CA ILE A 92 12.36 16.95 6.77
C ILE A 92 13.87 17.20 6.74
N VAL A 93 14.52 16.91 5.60
CA VAL A 93 15.98 17.10 5.45
C VAL A 93 16.38 18.55 5.68
N ALA A 94 15.64 19.49 5.10
CA ALA A 94 15.86 20.91 5.26
C ALA A 94 15.68 21.38 6.72
N ILE A 95 14.60 20.95 7.38
CA ILE A 95 14.33 21.28 8.78
C ILE A 95 15.44 20.74 9.69
N LEU A 96 15.83 19.47 9.53
CA LEU A 96 16.89 18.86 10.33
C LEU A 96 18.29 19.44 10.03
N GLY A 97 18.51 19.96 8.82
CA GLY A 97 19.76 20.61 8.45
C GLY A 97 19.88 22.05 8.98
N TRP A 98 18.77 22.77 9.13
CA TRP A 98 18.76 24.16 9.61
C TRP A 98 18.40 24.32 11.08
N THR A 99 17.82 23.31 11.71
CA THR A 99 17.40 23.36 13.11
C THR A 99 17.97 22.18 13.88
N SER A 100 18.23 22.37 15.17
CA SER A 100 18.59 21.30 16.11
C SER A 100 17.34 20.59 16.66
N LEU A 101 16.26 20.54 15.88
CA LEU A 101 14.99 19.96 16.32
C LEU A 101 15.15 18.44 16.43
N GLU A 102 14.87 17.90 17.60
CA GLU A 102 14.96 16.46 17.82
C GLU A 102 13.93 15.70 16.97
N ARG A 103 14.33 14.50 16.52
CA ARG A 103 13.42 13.56 15.85
C ARG A 103 12.38 13.12 16.87
N GLY A 104 11.12 13.48 16.64
CA GLY A 104 10.02 13.19 17.56
C GLY A 104 8.69 12.99 16.84
N THR A 105 7.59 13.26 17.52
CA THR A 105 6.22 13.06 17.00
C THR A 105 6.01 13.76 15.66
N TRP A 106 6.51 14.97 15.46
CA TRP A 106 6.34 15.71 14.19
C TRP A 106 6.91 14.92 13.00
N MET A 107 8.10 14.32 13.14
CA MET A 107 8.76 13.56 12.08
C MET A 107 7.97 12.31 11.76
N LEU A 108 7.50 11.60 12.80
CA LEU A 108 6.63 10.44 12.65
C LEU A 108 5.31 10.78 11.91
N LEU A 109 4.72 11.95 12.16
CA LEU A 109 3.51 12.40 11.46
C LEU A 109 3.79 12.73 9.98
N VAL A 110 4.93 13.37 9.68
CA VAL A 110 5.32 13.66 8.29
C VAL A 110 5.64 12.37 7.54
N GLU A 111 6.36 11.43 8.15
CA GLU A 111 6.59 10.09 7.58
C GLU A 111 5.28 9.33 7.32
N SER A 112 4.33 9.43 8.25
CA SER A 112 3.00 8.84 8.09
C SER A 112 2.31 9.41 6.84
N ALA A 113 2.37 10.73 6.63
CA ALA A 113 1.86 11.36 5.41
C ALA A 113 2.63 10.90 4.16
N MET A 114 3.97 10.88 4.22
CA MET A 114 4.83 10.44 3.12
C MET A 114 4.46 9.02 2.66
N LEU A 115 4.30 8.08 3.59
CA LEU A 115 3.90 6.69 3.31
C LEU A 115 2.51 6.61 2.68
N CYS A 116 1.53 7.35 3.22
CA CYS A 116 0.17 7.40 2.66
C CYS A 116 0.16 7.98 1.24
N LEU A 117 1.05 8.92 0.94
CA LEU A 117 1.14 9.59 -0.35
C LEU A 117 1.87 8.70 -1.36
N ILE A 118 3.09 8.24 -1.11
CA ILE A 118 3.89 7.52 -2.12
C ILE A 118 3.38 6.11 -2.44
N CYS A 119 2.53 5.55 -1.58
CA CYS A 119 2.03 4.20 -1.76
C CYS A 119 1.35 4.00 -3.13
N PRO A 120 1.71 2.97 -3.89
CA PRO A 120 1.07 2.69 -5.16
C PRO A 120 -0.40 2.29 -4.99
N THR A 121 -1.12 2.37 -6.09
CA THR A 121 -2.54 1.98 -6.17
C THR A 121 -2.72 0.51 -5.79
N ALA A 122 -3.76 0.20 -5.00
CA ALA A 122 -4.11 -1.16 -4.67
C ALA A 122 -4.58 -1.93 -5.91
N THR A 123 -4.23 -3.20 -6.01
CA THR A 123 -4.70 -4.09 -7.07
C THR A 123 -6.23 -4.21 -7.12
N ALA A 124 -6.88 -4.13 -5.96
CA ALA A 124 -8.34 -4.14 -5.85
C ALA A 124 -9.03 -2.89 -6.44
N ALA A 125 -8.30 -1.81 -6.71
CA ALA A 125 -8.87 -0.60 -7.30
C ALA A 125 -9.49 -0.89 -8.67
N ALA A 126 -8.90 -1.78 -9.48
CA ALA A 126 -9.46 -2.22 -10.75
C ALA A 126 -10.86 -2.84 -10.62
N VAL A 127 -11.12 -3.56 -9.51
CA VAL A 127 -12.44 -4.16 -9.23
C VAL A 127 -13.46 -3.10 -8.84
N VAL A 128 -13.07 -2.16 -7.96
CA VAL A 128 -13.96 -1.06 -7.53
C VAL A 128 -14.29 -0.14 -8.71
N VAL A 129 -13.30 0.23 -9.52
CA VAL A 129 -13.48 1.00 -10.76
C VAL A 129 -14.47 0.33 -11.70
N ARG A 130 -14.33 -0.99 -11.92
CA ARG A 130 -15.28 -1.74 -12.76
C ARG A 130 -16.71 -1.65 -12.24
N LYS A 131 -16.89 -1.86 -10.92
CA LYS A 131 -18.23 -1.83 -10.29
C LYS A 131 -18.87 -0.44 -10.33
N LEU A 132 -18.06 0.61 -10.28
CA LEU A 132 -18.51 2.01 -10.35
C LEU A 132 -18.64 2.52 -11.80
N GLY A 133 -18.46 1.68 -12.81
CA GLY A 133 -18.58 2.10 -14.22
C GLY A 133 -17.41 2.97 -14.73
N GLY A 134 -16.24 2.89 -14.09
CA GLY A 134 -15.04 3.59 -14.53
C GLY A 134 -14.19 2.79 -15.54
N TYR A 135 -13.02 3.31 -15.88
CA TYR A 135 -12.12 2.79 -16.90
C TYR A 135 -11.01 1.92 -16.31
N VAL A 136 -11.21 0.59 -16.32
CA VAL A 136 -10.32 -0.40 -15.69
C VAL A 136 -8.89 -0.38 -16.24
N ALA A 137 -8.74 -0.28 -17.57
CA ALA A 137 -7.41 -0.20 -18.19
C ALA A 137 -6.66 1.09 -17.78
N GLY A 138 -7.40 2.17 -17.50
CA GLY A 138 -6.83 3.44 -17.03
C GLY A 138 -6.23 3.34 -15.62
N VAL A 139 -6.97 2.80 -14.64
CA VAL A 139 -6.44 2.61 -13.27
C VAL A 139 -5.29 1.59 -13.26
N THR A 140 -5.37 0.59 -14.13
CA THR A 140 -4.32 -0.41 -14.29
C THR A 140 -3.04 0.19 -14.85
N SER A 141 -3.14 0.99 -15.91
CA SER A 141 -2.00 1.71 -16.49
C SER A 141 -1.36 2.60 -15.44
N TYR A 142 -2.18 3.32 -14.67
CA TYR A 142 -1.68 4.13 -13.56
C TYR A 142 -0.95 3.28 -12.51
N THR A 143 -1.47 2.11 -12.16
CA THR A 143 -0.86 1.20 -11.17
C THR A 143 0.58 0.81 -11.57
N ILE A 144 0.82 0.56 -12.86
CA ILE A 144 2.17 0.27 -13.37
C ILE A 144 3.04 1.52 -13.27
N LEU A 145 2.54 2.68 -13.72
CA LEU A 145 3.28 3.93 -13.71
C LEU A 145 3.66 4.36 -12.28
N ILE A 146 2.75 4.25 -11.32
CA ILE A 146 3.03 4.59 -9.93
C ILE A 146 3.98 3.58 -9.29
N ASN A 147 3.89 2.27 -9.62
CA ASN A 147 4.88 1.30 -9.16
C ASN A 147 6.30 1.66 -9.63
N ILE A 148 6.45 2.12 -10.88
CA ILE A 148 7.74 2.61 -11.41
C ILE A 148 8.20 3.84 -10.64
N LEU A 149 7.32 4.84 -10.47
CA LEU A 149 7.65 6.06 -9.74
C LEU A 149 8.05 5.76 -8.28
N THR A 150 7.28 4.93 -7.58
CA THR A 150 7.57 4.50 -6.21
C THR A 150 8.90 3.75 -6.11
N ALA A 151 9.20 2.86 -7.07
CA ALA A 151 10.46 2.12 -7.11
C ALA A 151 11.70 3.02 -7.33
N ILE A 152 11.49 4.23 -7.85
CA ILE A 152 12.54 5.24 -8.04
C ILE A 152 12.61 6.18 -6.82
N LEU A 153 11.49 6.75 -6.40
CA LEU A 153 11.45 7.80 -5.39
C LEU A 153 11.75 7.29 -3.97
N ILE A 154 11.30 6.08 -3.61
CA ILE A 154 11.58 5.53 -2.27
C ILE A 154 13.10 5.40 -2.05
N PRO A 155 13.87 4.69 -2.90
CA PRO A 155 15.32 4.63 -2.70
C PRO A 155 16.04 5.98 -2.71
N LEU A 156 15.54 6.99 -3.43
CA LEU A 156 16.16 8.31 -3.51
C LEU A 156 15.91 9.17 -2.27
N ILE A 157 14.68 9.19 -1.77
CA ILE A 157 14.27 10.12 -0.70
C ILE A 157 14.42 9.49 0.68
N VAL A 158 14.14 8.20 0.83
CA VAL A 158 14.10 7.55 2.15
C VAL A 158 15.46 7.58 2.87
N PRO A 159 16.61 7.26 2.23
CA PRO A 159 17.91 7.36 2.89
C PRO A 159 18.30 8.78 3.32
N LEU A 160 17.73 9.81 2.70
CA LEU A 160 17.97 11.20 3.08
C LEU A 160 17.19 11.55 4.36
N VAL A 161 15.95 11.08 4.47
CA VAL A 161 15.09 11.29 5.64
C VAL A 161 15.54 10.42 6.83
N HIS A 162 15.92 9.17 6.55
CA HIS A 162 16.41 8.17 7.50
C HIS A 162 17.80 7.68 7.13
N PRO A 163 18.85 8.38 7.58
CA PRO A 163 20.21 7.88 7.49
C PRO A 163 20.35 6.61 8.32
N PHE A 164 20.80 5.53 7.69
CA PHE A 164 21.05 4.27 8.38
C PHE A 164 22.43 4.31 9.04
N SER A 165 22.52 3.93 10.33
CA SER A 165 23.78 3.93 11.07
C SER A 165 24.82 3.04 10.38
N GLY A 166 26.03 3.57 10.18
CA GLY A 166 27.13 2.84 9.54
C GLY A 166 27.01 2.65 8.02
N MET A 167 25.99 3.21 7.36
CA MET A 167 25.85 3.19 5.90
C MET A 167 25.89 4.58 5.30
N ASN A 168 26.63 4.74 4.20
CA ASN A 168 26.53 5.93 3.36
C ASN A 168 25.24 5.90 2.51
N PHE A 169 24.92 7.02 1.87
CA PHE A 169 23.73 7.15 1.03
C PHE A 169 23.63 6.05 -0.04
N TRP A 170 24.71 5.74 -0.76
CA TRP A 170 24.71 4.78 -1.85
C TRP A 170 24.50 3.33 -1.38
N ALA A 171 25.05 2.97 -0.22
CA ALA A 171 24.81 1.66 0.39
C ALA A 171 23.33 1.51 0.76
N ALA A 172 22.74 2.51 1.42
CA ALA A 172 21.32 2.52 1.76
C ALA A 172 20.42 2.53 0.50
N PHE A 173 20.75 3.36 -0.49
CA PHE A 173 20.07 3.42 -1.79
C PHE A 173 20.03 2.03 -2.44
N ASN A 174 21.18 1.37 -2.58
CA ASN A 174 21.26 0.05 -3.21
C ASN A 174 20.51 -1.02 -2.42
N MET A 175 20.57 -0.99 -1.08
CA MET A 175 19.80 -1.90 -0.22
C MET A 175 18.29 -1.74 -0.46
N ILE A 176 17.80 -0.50 -0.54
CA ILE A 176 16.37 -0.24 -0.76
C ILE A 176 15.98 -0.62 -2.20
N VAL A 177 16.77 -0.27 -3.22
CA VAL A 177 16.54 -0.69 -4.61
C VAL A 177 16.41 -2.21 -4.70
N ALA A 178 17.34 -2.95 -4.10
CA ALA A 178 17.37 -4.42 -4.14
C ALA A 178 16.13 -5.08 -3.52
N LYS A 179 15.36 -4.37 -2.68
CA LYS A 179 14.12 -4.87 -2.10
C LYS A 179 12.87 -4.31 -2.80
N VAL A 180 12.82 -3.01 -3.06
CA VAL A 180 11.64 -2.32 -3.60
C VAL A 180 11.46 -2.60 -5.09
N PHE A 181 12.53 -2.60 -5.88
CA PHE A 181 12.44 -2.82 -7.32
C PHE A 181 11.93 -4.23 -7.67
N PRO A 182 12.48 -5.33 -7.10
CA PRO A 182 11.92 -6.66 -7.33
C PRO A 182 10.47 -6.77 -6.86
N LEU A 183 10.09 -6.09 -5.78
CA LEU A 183 8.74 -6.18 -5.24
C LEU A 183 7.69 -5.52 -6.15
N LEU A 184 8.02 -4.38 -6.76
CA LEU A 184 7.05 -3.57 -7.52
C LEU A 184 7.10 -3.82 -9.04
N ILE A 185 8.29 -4.10 -9.60
CA ILE A 185 8.50 -4.15 -11.05
C ILE A 185 8.49 -5.59 -11.58
N MET A 186 9.19 -6.51 -10.90
CA MET A 186 9.28 -7.90 -11.35
C MET A 186 7.94 -8.64 -11.43
N PRO A 187 6.91 -8.38 -10.61
CA PRO A 187 5.61 -9.03 -10.80
C PRO A 187 5.00 -8.75 -12.18
N CYS A 188 5.20 -7.54 -12.71
CA CYS A 188 4.71 -7.15 -14.04
C CYS A 188 5.49 -7.89 -15.14
N LEU A 189 6.83 -7.87 -15.04
CA LEU A 189 7.71 -8.56 -15.99
C LEU A 189 7.46 -10.08 -16.00
N ALA A 190 7.35 -10.69 -14.82
CA ALA A 190 7.02 -12.10 -14.67
C ALA A 190 5.64 -12.43 -15.26
N ALA A 191 4.63 -11.58 -15.06
CA ALA A 191 3.30 -11.78 -15.63
C ALA A 191 3.33 -11.79 -17.17
N TRP A 192 4.12 -10.89 -17.78
CA TRP A 192 4.30 -10.85 -19.23
C TRP A 192 5.11 -12.04 -19.73
N LEU A 193 6.18 -12.41 -19.03
CA LEU A 193 7.01 -13.57 -19.38
C LEU A 193 6.19 -14.86 -19.36
N VAL A 194 5.41 -15.09 -18.29
CA VAL A 194 4.53 -16.27 -18.16
C VAL A 194 3.44 -16.26 -19.23
N ARG A 195 2.90 -15.09 -19.60
CA ARG A 195 1.92 -14.96 -20.69
C ARG A 195 2.48 -15.44 -22.02
N TYR A 196 3.72 -15.07 -22.37
CA TYR A 196 4.31 -15.39 -23.67
C TYR A 196 5.03 -16.74 -23.70
N LEU A 197 5.81 -17.07 -22.67
CA LEU A 197 6.61 -18.31 -22.63
C LEU A 197 5.84 -19.52 -22.07
N ALA A 198 4.83 -19.31 -21.22
CA ALA A 198 4.10 -20.38 -20.54
C ALA A 198 2.57 -20.20 -20.59
N PRO A 199 1.94 -20.14 -21.78
CA PRO A 199 0.52 -19.81 -21.94
C PRO A 199 -0.45 -20.81 -21.28
N ARG A 200 -0.02 -22.06 -21.03
CA ARG A 200 -0.81 -23.03 -20.26
C ARG A 200 -0.87 -22.66 -18.78
N LEU A 201 0.26 -22.22 -18.21
CA LEU A 201 0.33 -21.74 -16.83
C LEU A 201 -0.46 -20.44 -16.67
N HIS A 202 -0.28 -19.49 -17.59
CA HIS A 202 -1.04 -18.23 -17.60
C HIS A 202 -2.56 -18.47 -17.56
N ARG A 203 -3.08 -19.36 -18.44
CA ARG A 203 -4.50 -19.73 -18.44
C ARG A 203 -4.98 -20.31 -17.11
N ARG A 204 -4.16 -21.12 -16.43
CA ARG A 204 -4.51 -21.67 -15.10
C ARG A 204 -4.58 -20.58 -14.05
N LEU A 205 -3.62 -19.64 -14.05
CA LEU A 205 -3.57 -18.54 -13.08
C LEU A 205 -4.76 -17.57 -13.24
N VAL A 206 -5.15 -17.27 -14.48
CA VAL A 206 -6.27 -16.35 -14.77
C VAL A 206 -7.63 -17.01 -14.53
N LYS A 207 -7.72 -18.35 -14.58
CA LYS A 207 -8.97 -19.11 -14.38
C LYS A 207 -9.66 -18.83 -13.04
N ASN A 208 -8.91 -18.53 -11.98
CA ASN A 208 -9.48 -18.23 -10.67
C ASN A 208 -9.49 -16.70 -10.42
N PRO A 209 -10.63 -16.00 -10.65
CA PRO A 209 -10.73 -14.55 -10.46
C PRO A 209 -10.57 -14.11 -9.00
N ASP A 210 -10.83 -14.98 -8.04
CA ASP A 210 -10.83 -14.63 -6.61
C ASP A 210 -9.47 -14.86 -5.93
N LEU A 211 -8.50 -15.50 -6.60
CA LEU A 211 -7.20 -15.86 -5.99
C LEU A 211 -6.40 -14.66 -5.41
N PRO A 212 -6.23 -13.52 -6.10
CA PRO A 212 -5.55 -12.35 -5.54
C PRO A 212 -6.24 -11.79 -4.31
N PHE A 213 -7.57 -11.90 -4.25
CA PHE A 213 -8.37 -11.43 -3.13
C PHE A 213 -8.12 -12.30 -1.89
N TYR A 214 -8.04 -13.62 -2.03
CA TYR A 214 -7.67 -14.49 -0.91
C TYR A 214 -6.24 -14.28 -0.42
N ILE A 215 -5.27 -14.15 -1.33
CA ILE A 215 -3.88 -13.83 -0.96
C ILE A 215 -3.81 -12.49 -0.22
N TRP A 216 -4.60 -11.51 -0.67
CA TRP A 216 -4.72 -10.23 0.00
C TRP A 216 -5.27 -10.35 1.43
N SER A 217 -6.26 -11.22 1.71
CA SER A 217 -6.70 -11.41 3.11
C SER A 217 -5.56 -11.90 4.02
N VAL A 218 -4.78 -12.88 3.56
CA VAL A 218 -3.65 -13.43 4.32
C VAL A 218 -2.59 -12.35 4.53
N ALA A 219 -2.28 -11.59 3.47
CA ALA A 219 -1.32 -10.49 3.53
C ALA A 219 -1.77 -9.39 4.49
N LEU A 220 -3.06 -9.04 4.48
CA LEU A 220 -3.63 -8.05 5.39
C LEU A 220 -3.63 -8.56 6.84
N THR A 221 -4.00 -9.81 7.09
CA THR A 221 -3.93 -10.42 8.43
C THR A 221 -2.52 -10.33 9.01
N LEU A 222 -1.50 -10.69 8.23
CA LEU A 222 -0.10 -10.59 8.64
C LEU A 222 0.31 -9.13 8.91
N ALA A 223 -0.06 -8.22 8.00
CA ALA A 223 0.29 -6.82 8.13
C ALA A 223 -0.39 -6.16 9.35
N ILE A 224 -1.63 -6.51 9.66
CA ILE A 224 -2.33 -6.05 10.86
C ILE A 224 -1.71 -6.63 12.13
N ALA A 225 -1.30 -7.91 12.14
CA ALA A 225 -0.60 -8.48 13.28
C ALA A 225 0.69 -7.69 13.60
N VAL A 226 1.47 -7.33 12.58
CA VAL A 226 2.65 -6.46 12.73
C VAL A 226 2.26 -5.07 13.23
N SER A 227 1.22 -4.44 12.67
CA SER A 227 0.76 -3.12 13.15
C SER A 227 0.31 -3.14 14.62
N VAL A 228 -0.47 -4.15 15.03
CA VAL A 228 -0.93 -4.29 16.42
C VAL A 228 0.23 -4.53 17.35
N ARG A 229 1.23 -5.31 16.93
CA ARG A 229 2.49 -5.44 17.68
C ARG A 229 3.08 -4.11 18.03
N TYR A 230 3.22 -3.22 17.05
CA TYR A 230 3.77 -1.89 17.30
C TYR A 230 2.88 -1.04 18.20
N VAL A 231 1.56 -1.09 18.02
CA VAL A 231 0.65 -0.36 18.93
C VAL A 231 0.85 -0.81 20.37
N VAL A 232 1.04 -2.12 20.60
CA VAL A 232 1.22 -2.69 21.96
C VAL A 232 2.64 -2.48 22.49
N SER A 233 3.67 -2.59 21.65
CA SER A 233 5.07 -2.52 22.08
C SER A 233 5.64 -1.11 22.09
N SER A 234 4.99 -0.15 21.42
CA SER A 234 5.47 1.23 21.36
C SER A 234 4.93 2.04 22.54
N SER A 235 5.78 2.91 23.08
CA SER A 235 5.40 3.90 24.09
C SER A 235 4.70 5.12 23.48
N LEU A 236 3.94 4.93 22.38
CA LEU A 236 3.23 6.02 21.73
C LEU A 236 2.06 6.45 22.61
N ASN A 237 1.99 7.74 22.92
CA ASN A 237 0.84 8.29 23.60
C ASN A 237 -0.41 8.26 22.68
N ALA A 238 -1.60 8.23 23.30
CA ALA A 238 -2.87 8.17 22.58
C ALA A 238 -3.03 9.34 21.59
N TRP A 239 -2.51 10.52 21.93
CA TRP A 239 -2.51 11.69 21.06
C TRP A 239 -1.73 11.48 19.76
N THR A 240 -0.55 10.86 19.82
CA THR A 240 0.24 10.56 18.62
C THR A 240 -0.49 9.57 17.72
N LEU A 241 -1.09 8.52 18.30
CA LEU A 241 -1.88 7.57 17.53
C LEU A 241 -3.10 8.24 16.87
N ALA A 242 -3.82 9.10 17.60
CA ALA A 242 -4.94 9.87 17.07
C ALA A 242 -4.49 10.84 15.96
N ALA A 243 -3.34 11.48 16.11
CA ALA A 243 -2.77 12.36 15.09
C ALA A 243 -2.36 11.58 13.83
N MET A 244 -1.76 10.39 13.96
CA MET A 244 -1.46 9.52 12.83
C MET A 244 -2.74 9.06 12.10
N ALA A 245 -3.79 8.74 12.86
CA ALA A 245 -5.11 8.43 12.30
C ALA A 245 -5.68 9.63 11.52
N ALA A 246 -5.62 10.83 12.08
CA ALA A 246 -6.06 12.05 11.42
C ALA A 246 -5.26 12.35 10.13
N VAL A 247 -3.94 12.22 10.17
CA VAL A 247 -3.06 12.37 8.99
C VAL A 247 -3.44 11.37 7.91
N SER A 248 -3.60 10.08 8.26
CA SER A 248 -3.97 9.04 7.31
C SER A 248 -5.35 9.29 6.66
N LEU A 249 -6.31 9.77 7.45
CA LEU A 249 -7.65 10.12 6.99
C LEU A 249 -7.60 11.32 6.03
N LEU A 250 -6.86 12.36 6.41
CA LEU A 250 -6.69 13.56 5.59
C LEU A 250 -6.02 13.22 4.25
N CYS A 251 -4.92 12.47 4.28
CA CYS A 251 -4.27 11.99 3.06
C CYS A 251 -5.22 11.13 2.21
N CYS A 252 -6.03 10.27 2.82
CA CYS A 252 -7.02 9.47 2.10
C CYS A 252 -8.07 10.35 1.41
N ALA A 253 -8.67 11.28 2.15
CA ALA A 253 -9.70 12.18 1.64
C ALA A 253 -9.16 13.08 0.51
N ILE A 254 -8.00 13.70 0.71
CA ILE A 254 -7.35 14.56 -0.29
C ILE A 254 -7.02 13.76 -1.55
N GLN A 255 -6.46 12.55 -1.43
CA GLN A 255 -6.11 11.76 -2.60
C GLN A 255 -7.33 11.33 -3.42
N PHE A 256 -8.44 10.94 -2.78
CA PHE A 256 -9.69 10.70 -3.50
C PHE A 256 -10.25 11.97 -4.15
N ALA A 257 -10.24 13.09 -3.43
CA ALA A 257 -10.76 14.38 -3.91
C ALA A 257 -9.95 14.90 -5.11
N CYS A 258 -8.63 15.00 -4.97
CA CYS A 258 -7.72 15.42 -6.04
C CYS A 258 -7.82 14.49 -7.25
N GLY A 259 -7.85 13.17 -7.04
CA GLY A 259 -8.00 12.20 -8.12
C GLY A 259 -9.31 12.42 -8.88
N LYS A 260 -10.42 12.61 -8.17
CA LYS A 260 -11.73 12.89 -8.78
C LYS A 260 -11.77 14.22 -9.51
N ALA A 261 -11.17 15.26 -8.95
CA ALA A 261 -11.09 16.58 -9.56
C ALA A 261 -10.29 16.51 -10.87
N VAL A 262 -9.06 15.98 -10.83
CA VAL A 262 -8.20 15.81 -12.00
C VAL A 262 -8.90 14.99 -13.09
N GLY A 263 -9.49 13.85 -12.75
CA GLY A 263 -10.20 13.01 -13.72
C GLY A 263 -11.49 13.62 -14.24
N GLY A 264 -12.18 14.41 -13.41
CA GLY A 264 -13.45 15.09 -13.74
C GLY A 264 -13.32 16.11 -14.86
N HIS A 265 -12.15 16.75 -15.00
CA HIS A 265 -11.86 17.61 -16.15
C HIS A 265 -11.88 16.88 -17.49
N TYR A 266 -11.77 15.55 -17.52
CA TYR A 266 -11.74 14.77 -18.75
C TYR A 266 -13.05 14.02 -19.03
N SER A 267 -13.64 13.37 -18.03
CA SER A 267 -14.98 12.76 -18.13
C SER A 267 -15.46 12.23 -16.76
N PRO A 268 -16.77 12.00 -16.56
CA PRO A 268 -17.29 11.37 -15.34
C PRO A 268 -16.65 9.99 -15.06
N GLN A 269 -16.46 9.17 -16.11
CA GLN A 269 -15.80 7.86 -15.98
C GLN A 269 -14.34 8.00 -15.53
N LYS A 270 -13.62 9.01 -16.05
CA LYS A 270 -12.24 9.30 -15.65
C LYS A 270 -12.16 9.88 -14.24
N SER A 271 -13.16 10.63 -13.77
CA SER A 271 -13.24 11.08 -12.37
C SER A 271 -13.24 9.89 -11.39
N ILE A 272 -14.08 8.89 -11.64
CA ILE A 272 -14.13 7.66 -10.83
C ILE A 272 -12.79 6.94 -10.88
N THR A 273 -12.24 6.78 -12.09
CA THR A 273 -10.99 6.05 -12.33
C THR A 273 -9.81 6.71 -11.64
N ALA A 274 -9.64 8.03 -11.80
CA ALA A 274 -8.54 8.79 -11.23
C ALA A 274 -8.66 8.93 -9.71
N GLY A 275 -9.89 9.08 -9.19
CA GLY A 275 -10.17 9.02 -7.76
C GLY A 275 -9.72 7.70 -7.13
N GLN A 276 -10.05 6.57 -7.75
CA GLN A 276 -9.62 5.25 -7.29
C GLN A 276 -8.12 5.02 -7.48
N ALA A 277 -7.56 5.49 -8.60
CA ALA A 277 -6.13 5.40 -8.88
C ALA A 277 -5.28 6.12 -7.83
N LEU A 278 -5.67 7.33 -7.43
CA LEU A 278 -4.94 8.10 -6.44
C LEU A 278 -5.30 7.71 -5.00
N GLY A 279 -6.59 7.47 -4.70
CA GLY A 279 -7.09 7.27 -3.33
C GLY A 279 -6.99 5.84 -2.79
N GLN A 280 -7.14 4.81 -3.62
CA GLN A 280 -7.11 3.42 -3.14
C GLN A 280 -5.68 2.87 -3.14
N LYS A 281 -5.06 2.77 -1.96
CA LYS A 281 -3.65 2.41 -1.76
C LYS A 281 -3.38 0.94 -1.45
N ASN A 282 -2.22 0.43 -1.85
CA ASN A 282 -1.71 -0.87 -1.43
C ASN A 282 -1.20 -0.81 0.03
N THR A 283 -2.10 -0.99 0.99
CA THR A 283 -1.80 -0.80 2.42
C THR A 283 -0.85 -1.85 2.99
N VAL A 284 -0.85 -3.08 2.45
CA VAL A 284 0.13 -4.11 2.81
C VAL A 284 1.55 -3.65 2.46
N PHE A 285 1.72 -2.98 1.31
CA PHE A 285 2.99 -2.38 0.91
C PHE A 285 3.38 -1.19 1.82
N ILE A 286 2.44 -0.31 2.19
CA ILE A 286 2.70 0.78 3.16
C ILE A 286 3.28 0.23 4.45
N ILE A 287 2.62 -0.77 5.04
CA ILE A 287 3.02 -1.38 6.31
C ILE A 287 4.43 -1.95 6.17
N TRP A 288 4.70 -2.65 5.06
CA TRP A 288 6.02 -3.22 4.81
C TRP A 288 7.13 -2.17 4.65
N VAL A 289 6.89 -1.08 3.89
CA VAL A 289 7.89 0.00 3.74
C VAL A 289 8.13 0.70 5.07
N GLY A 290 7.05 1.05 5.78
CA GLY A 290 7.13 1.70 7.09
C GLY A 290 7.90 0.87 8.11
N TYR A 291 7.68 -0.44 8.08
CA TYR A 291 8.39 -1.41 8.91
C TYR A 291 9.87 -1.54 8.55
N THR A 292 10.18 -1.60 7.26
CA THR A 292 11.50 -2.02 6.78
C THR A 292 12.50 -0.87 6.67
N PHE A 293 12.03 0.35 6.35
CA PHE A 293 12.93 1.45 5.95
C PHE A 293 12.68 2.78 6.68
N MET A 294 11.61 2.89 7.47
CA MET A 294 11.24 4.12 8.18
C MET A 294 11.27 3.89 9.69
N THR A 295 10.78 4.86 10.47
CA THR A 295 10.42 4.62 11.86
C THR A 295 9.34 3.53 11.92
N PRO A 296 9.56 2.37 12.55
CA PRO A 296 8.62 1.25 12.45
C PRO A 296 7.20 1.57 12.94
N ALA A 297 7.06 2.52 13.88
CA ALA A 297 5.78 3.08 14.30
C ALA A 297 4.93 3.62 13.13
N SER A 298 5.56 4.21 12.12
CA SER A 298 4.88 4.76 10.93
C SER A 298 4.07 3.71 10.16
N ALA A 299 4.43 2.42 10.28
CA ALA A 299 3.70 1.32 9.64
C ALA A 299 2.22 1.24 10.07
N ILE A 300 1.88 1.72 11.28
CA ILE A 300 0.50 1.79 11.80
C ILE A 300 -0.42 2.54 10.82
N VAL A 301 0.12 3.57 10.14
CA VAL A 301 -0.63 4.39 9.19
C VAL A 301 -1.22 3.58 8.04
N GLY A 302 -0.56 2.49 7.62
CA GLY A 302 -1.06 1.64 6.55
C GLY A 302 -2.32 0.88 6.97
N GLY A 303 -2.39 0.41 8.21
CA GLY A 303 -3.59 -0.20 8.79
C GLY A 303 -4.75 0.80 8.89
N LEU A 304 -4.48 2.01 9.39
CA LEU A 304 -5.47 3.09 9.52
C LEU A 304 -6.00 3.53 8.16
N TYR A 305 -5.12 3.76 7.18
CA TYR A 305 -5.51 4.09 5.81
C TYR A 305 -6.38 2.98 5.18
N SER A 306 -6.07 1.71 5.50
CA SER A 306 -6.85 0.55 5.05
C SER A 306 -8.29 0.57 5.57
N ILE A 307 -8.54 1.18 6.73
CA ILE A 307 -9.90 1.35 7.24
C ILE A 307 -10.59 2.45 6.41
N TRP A 308 -9.98 3.62 6.29
CA TRP A 308 -10.59 4.80 5.66
C TRP A 308 -10.98 4.58 4.20
N HIS A 309 -10.06 4.07 3.37
CA HIS A 309 -10.36 3.90 1.95
C HIS A 309 -11.41 2.81 1.70
N ASN A 310 -11.55 1.83 2.58
CA ASN A 310 -12.53 0.75 2.45
C ASN A 310 -13.91 1.20 2.95
N ILE A 311 -13.98 2.01 4.02
CA ILE A 311 -15.22 2.70 4.40
C ILE A 311 -15.71 3.56 3.22
N TYR A 312 -14.84 4.38 2.64
CA TYR A 312 -15.18 5.21 1.50
C TYR A 312 -15.64 4.40 0.29
N ASN A 313 -14.89 3.36 -0.09
CA ASN A 313 -15.25 2.49 -1.20
C ASN A 313 -16.57 1.75 -0.97
N SER A 314 -16.84 1.29 0.25
CA SER A 314 -18.10 0.63 0.61
C SER A 314 -19.28 1.59 0.47
N TRP A 315 -19.13 2.83 0.94
CA TRP A 315 -20.12 3.89 0.74
C TRP A 315 -20.33 4.20 -0.75
N GLN A 316 -19.28 4.33 -1.54
CA GLN A 316 -19.38 4.59 -2.99
C GLN A 316 -20.15 3.48 -3.72
N LEU A 317 -19.83 2.22 -3.43
CA LEU A 317 -20.48 1.06 -4.03
C LEU A 317 -21.95 0.98 -3.63
N HIS A 318 -22.27 1.21 -2.35
CA HIS A 318 -23.65 1.24 -1.86
C HIS A 318 -24.48 2.33 -2.54
N ARG A 319 -23.92 3.53 -2.69
CA ARG A 319 -24.58 4.63 -3.40
C ARG A 319 -24.77 4.31 -4.88
N SER A 320 -23.78 3.68 -5.52
CA SER A 320 -23.87 3.27 -6.93
C SER A 320 -24.89 2.16 -7.17
N ALA A 321 -25.16 1.30 -6.19
CA ALA A 321 -26.17 0.24 -6.31
C ALA A 321 -27.61 0.75 -6.18
N LYS A 322 -27.80 2.00 -5.72
CA LYS A 322 -29.11 2.66 -5.55
C LYS A 322 -29.50 3.58 -6.73
N MET A 323 -28.58 3.81 -7.67
CA MET A 323 -28.80 4.61 -8.88
C MET A 323 -29.03 3.66 -10.06
#